data_AF-A0A955GPW1-F1
#
_entry.id   AF-A0A955GPW1-F1
#
_cell.length_a   1.000
_cell.length_b   1.000
_cell.length_c   1.000
_cell.angle_alpha   90.00
_cell.angle_beta   90.00
_cell.angle_gamma   90.00
#
_symmetry.space_group_name_H-M   'P 1'
#
loop_
_entity.id
_entity.type
_entity.pdbx_description
1 polymer ?
#
loop_
_entity_poly.entity_id
_entity_poly.type
_entity_poly.pdbx_seq_one_letter_code
_entity_poly.pdbx_strand_id
1 'polypeptide(L)'
;MISYDLIAPGRGYEALRSFIESHSKWAKPVESLYLVKTTKNAETLRNDLLSYLDTNDKVIVIDVTGKSAAWDGLPDKVSNWIKSNL
;
A
#
# COMPACT_ATOMS: atom_id res chain seq x y z
N MET A 1 2.46 5.11 2.31
CA MET A 1 2.06 4.75 0.93
C MET A 1 2.91 3.60 0.46
N ILE A 2 2.29 2.58 -0.14
CA ILE A 2 2.94 1.42 -0.76
C ILE A 2 2.56 1.47 -2.24
N SER A 3 3.53 1.47 -3.14
CA SER A 3 3.29 1.25 -4.57
C SER A 3 4.21 0.14 -5.06
N TYR A 4 3.71 -0.68 -5.97
CA TYR A 4 4.41 -1.88 -6.42
C TYR A 4 4.23 -2.11 -7.92
N ASP A 5 5.14 -2.88 -8.50
CA ASP A 5 5.10 -3.39 -9.87
C ASP A 5 5.41 -4.89 -9.80
N LEU A 6 4.42 -5.72 -10.13
CA LEU A 6 4.51 -7.17 -10.01
C LEU A 6 4.69 -7.77 -11.40
N ILE A 7 5.81 -8.45 -11.64
CA ILE A 7 6.30 -8.73 -13.00
C ILE A 7 5.86 -10.12 -13.50
N ALA A 8 5.67 -11.11 -12.62
CA ALA A 8 5.28 -12.47 -13.02
C ALA A 8 3.90 -12.87 -12.47
N PRO A 9 2.99 -13.43 -13.29
CA PRO A 9 1.71 -13.93 -12.79
C PRO A 9 1.93 -15.19 -11.93
N GLY A 10 1.28 -15.22 -10.75
CA GLY A 10 0.72 -16.49 -10.27
C GLY A 10 0.99 -16.94 -8.84
N ARG A 11 1.79 -16.27 -7.99
CA ARG A 11 1.99 -16.79 -6.61
C ARG A 11 2.01 -15.78 -5.45
N GLY A 12 2.49 -14.55 -5.63
CA GLY A 12 2.64 -13.60 -4.51
C GLY A 12 1.47 -12.64 -4.27
N TYR A 13 0.53 -12.51 -5.21
CA TYR A 13 -0.36 -11.33 -5.25
C TYR A 13 -1.41 -11.33 -4.15
N GLU A 14 -2.05 -12.48 -3.94
CA GLU A 14 -3.04 -12.64 -2.87
C GLU A 14 -2.39 -12.56 -1.50
N ALA A 15 -1.18 -13.13 -1.34
CA ALA A 15 -0.44 -13.07 -0.08
C ALA A 15 0.00 -11.64 0.26
N LEU A 16 0.56 -10.91 -0.72
CA LEU A 16 0.92 -9.50 -0.58
C LEU A 16 -0.31 -8.65 -0.23
N ARG A 17 -1.41 -8.80 -0.97
CA ARG A 17 -2.66 -8.07 -0.70
C ARG A 17 -3.21 -8.41 0.68
N SER A 18 -3.26 -9.69 1.05
CA SER A 18 -3.73 -10.14 2.37
C SER A 18 -2.88 -9.56 3.49
N PHE A 19 -1.55 -9.52 3.32
CA PHE A 19 -0.65 -8.89 4.28
C PHE A 19 -0.93 -7.40 4.42
N ILE A 20 -1.04 -6.66 3.31
CA ILE A 20 -1.34 -5.22 3.35
C ILE A 20 -2.70 -4.98 4.00
N GLU A 21 -3.72 -5.75 3.62
CA GLU A 21 -5.10 -5.61 4.09
C GLU A 21 -5.31 -6.11 5.54
N SER A 22 -4.33 -6.83 6.10
CA SER A 22 -4.31 -7.21 7.53
C SER A 22 -4.04 -6.03 8.47
N HIS A 23 -3.55 -4.91 7.95
CA HIS A 23 -3.41 -3.69 8.74
C HIS A 23 -4.80 -3.19 9.15
N SER A 24 -4.97 -2.71 10.39
CA SER A 24 -6.29 -2.27 10.88
C SER A 24 -6.91 -1.11 10.08
N LYS A 25 -6.06 -0.34 9.38
CA LYS A 25 -6.45 0.82 8.59
C LYS A 25 -5.66 0.84 7.29
N TRP A 26 -6.36 0.63 6.18
CA TRP A 26 -5.83 0.75 4.84
C TRP A 26 -6.88 1.25 3.86
N ALA A 27 -6.42 1.77 2.72
CA ALA A 27 -7.23 2.06 1.56
C ALA A 27 -6.47 1.73 0.28
N LYS A 28 -7.20 1.34 -0.76
CA LYS A 28 -6.65 1.03 -2.08
C LYS A 28 -7.19 2.03 -3.12
N PRO A 29 -6.51 3.17 -3.34
CA PRO A 29 -6.98 4.18 -4.27
C PRO A 29 -6.81 3.80 -5.75
N VAL A 30 -5.76 3.06 -6.12
CA VAL A 30 -5.54 2.57 -7.48
C VAL A 30 -4.99 1.14 -7.45
N GLU A 31 -4.94 0.47 -8.60
CA GLU A 31 -4.66 -0.98 -8.70
C GLU A 31 -3.34 -1.41 -8.03
N SER A 32 -2.29 -0.61 -8.19
CA SER A 32 -0.93 -0.89 -7.72
C SER A 32 -0.46 0.08 -6.62
N LEU A 33 -1.40 0.55 -5.79
CA LEU A 33 -1.12 1.43 -4.68
C LEU A 33 -2.02 1.15 -3.48
N TYR A 34 -1.41 1.09 -2.30
CA TYR A 34 -2.11 1.08 -1.03
C TYR A 34 -1.66 2.25 -0.14
N LEU A 35 -2.61 2.78 0.59
CA LEU A 35 -2.37 3.62 1.76
C LEU A 35 -2.61 2.75 2.99
N VAL A 36 -1.69 2.79 3.94
CA VAL A 36 -1.78 2.06 5.20
C VAL A 36 -1.43 3.01 6.33
N LYS A 37 -2.17 2.92 7.44
CA LYS A 37 -1.81 3.59 8.68
C LYS A 37 -1.19 2.57 9.61
N THR A 38 0.08 2.78 9.95
CA THR A 38 0.89 1.85 10.74
C THR A 38 1.89 2.63 11.58
N THR A 39 2.41 2.01 12.65
CA THR A 39 3.50 2.55 13.46
C THR A 39 4.88 2.15 12.91
N LYS A 40 4.93 1.26 11.92
CA LYS A 40 6.17 0.87 11.23
C LYS A 40 6.66 2.04 10.38
N ASN A 41 7.97 2.29 10.41
CA ASN A 41 8.58 3.20 9.45
C ASN A 41 8.61 2.56 8.04
N ALA A 42 8.92 3.37 7.02
CA ALA A 42 8.90 2.94 5.64
C ALA A 42 9.86 1.78 5.34
N GLU A 43 11.05 1.76 5.96
CA GLU A 43 12.04 0.71 5.76
C GLU A 43 11.56 -0.63 6.33
N THR A 44 11.09 -0.63 7.58
CA THR A 44 10.56 -1.84 8.23
C THR A 44 9.38 -2.41 7.47
N LEU A 45 8.41 -1.57 7.09
CA LEU A 45 7.26 -2.02 6.31
C LEU A 45 7.69 -2.57 4.95
N ARG A 46 8.65 -1.93 4.27
CA ARG A 46 9.21 -2.43 3.01
C ARG A 46 9.86 -3.79 3.19
N ASN A 47 10.64 -3.98 4.25
CA ASN A 47 11.31 -5.26 4.52
C ASN A 47 10.31 -6.39 4.80
N ASP A 48 9.21 -6.10 5.51
CA ASP A 48 8.14 -7.08 5.69
C ASP A 48 7.51 -7.50 4.35
N LEU A 49 7.29 -6.54 3.44
CA LEU A 49 6.71 -6.79 2.12
C LEU A 49 7.60 -7.70 1.26
N LEU A 50 8.92 -7.66 1.42
CA LEU A 50 9.86 -8.49 0.64
C LEU A 50 9.60 -9.99 0.77
N SER A 51 9.00 -10.44 1.87
CA SER A 51 8.66 -11.86 2.08
C SER A 51 7.52 -12.35 1.18
N TYR A 52 6.80 -11.42 0.53
CA TYR A 52 5.65 -11.68 -0.32
C TYR A 52 5.90 -11.35 -1.80
N LEU A 53 7.12 -10.95 -2.14
CA LEU A 53 7.52 -10.48 -3.48
C LEU A 53 8.50 -11.46 -4.12
N ASP A 54 8.39 -11.62 -5.44
CA ASP A 54 9.39 -12.34 -6.23
C ASP A 54 10.62 -11.45 -6.45
N THR A 55 11.78 -12.06 -6.76
CA THR A 55 13.07 -11.35 -6.87
C THR A 55 13.08 -10.23 -7.93
N ASN A 56 12.20 -10.33 -8.93
CA ASN A 56 12.06 -9.33 -9.99
C ASN A 56 10.97 -8.28 -9.72
N ASP A 57 10.15 -8.45 -8.68
CA ASP A 57 9.13 -7.47 -8.34
C ASP A 57 9.75 -6.18 -7.78
N LYS A 58 9.02 -5.08 -7.91
CA LYS A 58 9.44 -3.77 -7.41
C LYS A 58 8.43 -3.27 -6.39
N VAL A 59 8.92 -2.70 -5.30
CA VAL A 59 8.09 -2.05 -4.29
C VAL A 59 8.76 -0.78 -3.80
N ILE A 60 7.96 0.26 -3.58
CA ILE A 60 8.37 1.49 -2.92
C ILE A 60 7.42 1.79 -1.78
N VAL A 61 7.99 2.15 -0.63
CA VAL A 61 7.26 2.62 0.54
C VAL A 61 7.70 4.03 0.85
N ILE A 62 6.73 4.94 0.93
CA ILE A 62 6.94 6.35 1.25
C ILE A 62 6.07 6.71 2.44
N ASP A 63 6.68 7.30 3.47
CA ASP A 63 5.92 7.94 4.55
C ASP A 63 5.31 9.25 4.03
N VAL A 64 3.98 9.30 4.01
CA VAL A 64 3.18 10.42 3.52
C VAL A 64 2.41 11.10 4.66
N THR A 65 2.72 10.75 5.92
CA THR A 65 2.03 11.28 7.10
C THR A 65 2.16 12.80 7.16
N GLY A 66 1.02 13.49 7.28
CA GLY A 66 0.99 14.95 7.38
C GLY A 66 1.50 15.67 6.12
N LYS A 67 1.50 14.98 4.97
CA LYS A 67 1.83 15.57 3.67
C LYS A 67 0.55 15.96 2.92
N SER A 68 0.67 16.89 1.98
CA SER A 68 -0.44 17.23 1.10
C SER A 68 -0.76 16.07 0.16
N ALA A 69 -2.05 15.86 -0.10
CA ALA A 69 -2.53 14.90 -1.09
C ALA A 69 -3.75 15.47 -1.81
N ALA A 70 -3.90 15.08 -3.07
CA ALA A 70 -5.04 15.41 -3.92
C ALA A 70 -5.38 14.18 -4.77
N TRP A 71 -6.65 14.03 -5.10
CA TRP A 71 -7.17 12.93 -5.91
C TRP A 71 -8.46 13.35 -6.59
N ASP A 72 -8.84 12.64 -7.65
CA ASP A 72 -10.08 12.80 -8.38
C ASP A 72 -10.63 11.43 -8.79
N GLY A 73 -11.95 11.31 -8.91
CA GLY A 73 -12.62 10.07 -9.38
C GLY A 73 -12.52 8.84 -8.44
N LEU A 74 -12.02 8.98 -7.21
CA LEU A 74 -11.96 7.87 -6.26
C LEU A 74 -13.32 7.61 -5.57
N PRO A 75 -13.69 6.34 -5.28
CA PRO A 75 -14.91 6.03 -4.54
C PRO A 75 -14.97 6.75 -3.18
N ASP A 76 -16.17 7.14 -2.75
CA ASP A 76 -16.39 7.87 -1.49
C ASP A 76 -15.74 7.20 -0.28
N LYS A 77 -15.78 5.86 -0.21
CA LYS A 77 -15.14 5.09 0.86
C LYS A 77 -13.64 5.36 0.95
N VAL A 78 -12.95 5.43 -0.20
CA VAL A 78 -11.51 5.69 -0.27
C VAL A 78 -11.24 7.17 0.01
N SER A 79 -12.00 8.06 -0.63
CA SER A 79 -11.90 9.51 -0.42
C SER A 79 -12.06 9.88 1.07
N ASN A 80 -13.04 9.32 1.76
CA ASN A 80 -13.28 9.55 3.18
C ASN A 80 -12.18 8.94 4.04
N TRP A 81 -11.64 7.78 3.66
CA TRP A 81 -10.50 7.18 4.35
C TRP A 81 -9.27 8.10 4.30
N ILE A 82 -8.93 8.65 3.12
CA ILE A 82 -7.78 9.55 2.95
C ILE A 82 -7.95 10.80 3.84
N LYS A 83 -9.11 11.46 3.78
CA LYS A 83 -9.42 12.64 4.62
C LYS A 83 -9.28 12.38 6.13
N SER A 84 -9.48 11.14 6.57
CA SER A 84 -9.51 10.80 8.01
C SER A 84 -8.21 10.23 8.54
N ASN A 85 -7.29 9.79 7.67
CA ASN A 85 -6.15 8.97 8.08
C ASN A 85 -4.78 9.43 7.58
N LEU A 86 -4.72 10.25 6.52
CA LEU A 86 -3.46 10.74 5.95
C LEU A 86 -2.82 11.88 6.76
#